data_AF-A0A2J7QDR8-F1
#
_entry.id   AF-A0A2J7QDR8-F1
#
_cell.length_a   1.000
_cell.length_b   1.000
_cell.length_c   1.000
_cell.angle_alpha   90.00
_cell.angle_beta   90.00
_cell.angle_gamma   90.00
#
_symmetry.space_group_name_H-M   'P 1'
#
loop_
_entity.id
_entity.type
_entity.pdbx_description
1 polymer ?
#
loop_
_entity_poly.entity_id
_entity_poly.type
_entity_poly.pdbx_seq_one_letter_code
_entity_poly.pdbx_strand_id
1 'polypeptide(L)'
;MDFRDFEDKVSCPITVLQNVTFHRTLLDRFLVAFQEQVAKNAVYVTTEELELCIGCMQTPANVKLQKYCDDLTVQGDSCTTCSCRPLWCLTCMGKWFASRQDQNHPETWMSSKATCPLCRSRFCMLDVSQVQPM
;
A
#
# COMPACT_ATOMS: atom_id res chain seq x y z
N MET A 1 -16.76 38.54 -2.70
CA MET A 1 -16.62 37.10 -2.43
C MET A 1 -15.16 36.89 -2.12
N ASP A 2 -14.84 36.95 -0.84
CA ASP A 2 -13.48 37.10 -0.33
C ASP A 2 -12.82 35.73 -0.13
N PHE A 3 -11.58 35.62 -0.62
CA PHE A 3 -10.61 34.53 -0.47
C PHE A 3 -10.09 34.39 0.98
N ARG A 4 -10.95 34.53 2.00
CA ARG A 4 -10.54 34.60 3.42
C ARG A 4 -10.95 33.41 4.30
N ASP A 5 -11.78 32.49 3.81
CA ASP A 5 -12.30 31.38 4.63
C ASP A 5 -11.50 30.06 4.54
N PHE A 6 -10.36 30.02 3.82
CA PHE A 6 -9.57 28.79 3.64
C PHE A 6 -8.25 28.74 4.43
N GLU A 7 -7.84 29.81 5.10
CA GLU A 7 -6.57 29.85 5.84
C GLU A 7 -6.67 29.30 7.28
N ASP A 8 -7.88 29.16 7.84
CA ASP A 8 -8.08 28.79 9.25
C ASP A 8 -8.01 27.28 9.57
N LYS A 9 -7.72 26.40 8.60
CA LYS A 9 -7.66 24.94 8.83
C LYS A 9 -6.30 24.28 8.61
N VAL A 10 -5.26 25.05 8.29
CA VAL A 10 -3.91 24.49 8.07
C VAL A 10 -2.87 25.24 8.90
N SER A 11 -3.06 25.27 10.22
CA SER A 11 -2.00 25.61 11.16
C SER A 11 -1.79 24.45 12.12
N CYS A 12 -1.13 23.41 11.62
CA CYS A 12 -0.44 22.45 12.48
C CYS A 12 1.05 22.65 12.27
N PRO A 13 1.79 23.18 13.27
CA PRO A 13 3.23 23.28 13.17
C PRO A 13 3.82 21.86 13.11
N ILE A 14 4.47 21.53 12.00
CA ILE A 14 5.29 20.32 11.90
C ILE A 14 6.52 20.55 12.79
N THR A 15 6.45 20.12 14.04
CA THR A 15 7.60 20.13 14.94
C THR A 15 8.62 19.11 14.44
N VAL A 16 9.64 19.57 13.74
CA VAL A 16 10.79 18.74 13.37
C VAL A 16 11.67 18.59 14.61
N LEU A 17 11.60 17.42 15.25
CA LEU A 17 12.43 17.06 16.41
C LEU A 17 13.91 17.03 16.00
N GLN A 18 14.68 18.00 16.50
CA GLN A 18 16.13 18.04 16.37
C GLN A 18 16.75 17.06 17.36
N ASN A 19 16.91 15.80 16.97
CA ASN A 19 17.86 14.78 17.49
C ASN A 19 17.51 13.37 16.99
N VAL A 20 17.17 13.22 15.70
CA VAL A 20 16.89 11.90 15.13
C VAL A 20 18.19 11.32 14.59
N THR A 21 18.91 10.56 15.42
CA THR A 21 19.73 9.46 14.90
C THR A 21 18.79 8.63 14.03
N PHE A 22 19.03 8.57 12.72
CA PHE A 22 18.12 8.00 11.72
C PHE A 22 18.10 6.47 11.82
N HIS A 23 17.62 5.94 12.94
CA HIS A 23 17.22 4.55 13.06
C HIS A 23 16.04 4.37 12.09
N ARG A 24 16.23 3.61 11.01
CA ARG A 24 15.14 3.25 10.09
C ARG A 24 13.91 2.84 10.92
N THR A 25 12.79 3.53 10.70
CA THR A 25 11.56 3.21 11.44
C THR A 25 11.16 1.77 11.15
N LEU A 26 10.36 1.16 12.02
CA LEU A 26 9.78 -0.15 11.76
C LEU A 26 9.07 -0.17 10.39
N LEU A 27 8.36 0.91 10.07
CA LEU A 27 7.71 1.10 8.77
C LEU A 27 8.71 1.09 7.61
N ASP A 28 9.83 1.79 7.71
CA ASP A 28 10.84 1.81 6.64
C ASP A 28 11.43 0.41 6.40
N ARG A 29 11.71 -0.33 7.47
CA ARG A 29 12.19 -1.72 7.38
C ARG A 29 11.15 -2.63 6.74
N PHE A 30 9.89 -2.49 7.16
CA PHE A 30 8.79 -3.23 6.55
C PHE A 30 8.64 -2.90 5.06
N LEU A 31 8.70 -1.62 4.67
CA LEU A 31 8.55 -1.23 3.27
C LEU A 31 9.63 -1.83 2.37
N VAL A 32 10.87 -1.92 2.86
CA VAL A 32 11.96 -2.61 2.13
C VAL A 32 11.63 -4.09 1.95
N ALA A 33 11.28 -4.80 3.03
CA ALA A 33 10.92 -6.21 2.97
C ALA A 33 9.68 -6.48 2.08
N PHE A 34 8.68 -5.60 2.15
CA PHE A 34 7.48 -5.64 1.33
C PHE A 34 7.83 -5.54 -0.15
N GLN A 35 8.66 -4.55 -0.53
CA GLN A 35 9.07 -4.37 -1.92
C GLN A 35 9.89 -5.56 -2.44
N GLU A 36 10.83 -6.08 -1.64
CA GLU A 36 11.63 -7.26 -1.97
C GLU A 36 10.78 -8.52 -2.17
N GLN A 37 9.73 -8.70 -1.36
CA GLN A 37 8.80 -9.81 -1.53
C GLN A 37 7.94 -9.64 -2.77
N VAL A 38 7.37 -8.45 -3.00
CA VAL A 38 6.52 -8.17 -4.16
C VAL A 38 7.29 -8.28 -5.48
N ALA A 39 8.59 -7.96 -5.49
CA ALA A 39 9.45 -8.16 -6.65
C ALA A 39 9.58 -9.64 -7.08
N LYS A 40 9.23 -10.59 -6.22
CA LYS A 40 9.22 -12.04 -6.51
C LYS A 40 7.86 -12.54 -6.98
N ASN A 41 6.81 -11.71 -6.88
CA ASN A 41 5.46 -12.09 -7.28
C ASN A 41 5.29 -12.00 -8.80
N ALA A 42 4.18 -12.55 -9.31
CA ALA A 42 3.80 -12.40 -10.71
C ALA A 42 3.60 -10.91 -11.06
N VAL A 43 4.01 -10.54 -12.28
CA VAL A 43 3.85 -9.18 -12.82
C VAL A 43 2.52 -9.09 -13.59
N TYR A 44 1.78 -8.00 -13.39
CA TYR A 44 0.59 -7.68 -14.16
C TYR A 44 0.95 -6.87 -15.39
N VAL A 45 0.83 -7.47 -16.57
CA VAL A 45 1.08 -6.79 -17.85
C VAL A 45 -0.21 -6.12 -18.33
N THR A 46 -0.14 -4.86 -18.73
CA THR A 46 -1.31 -4.10 -19.23
C THR A 46 -0.93 -3.15 -20.36
N THR A 47 -1.88 -2.90 -21.25
CA THR A 47 -1.81 -1.85 -22.28
C THR A 47 -2.52 -0.56 -21.83
N GLU A 48 -3.15 -0.56 -20.65
CA GLU A 48 -3.81 0.62 -20.09
C GLU A 48 -2.79 1.68 -19.69
N GLU A 49 -3.10 2.95 -19.96
CA GLU A 49 -2.30 4.08 -19.47
C GLU A 49 -2.40 4.18 -17.94
N LEU A 50 -1.25 4.30 -17.28
CA LEU A 50 -1.17 4.33 -15.82
C LEU A 50 -1.23 5.77 -15.31
N GLU A 51 -2.31 6.09 -14.61
CA GLU A 51 -2.48 7.37 -13.93
C GLU A 51 -1.51 7.54 -12.74
N LEU A 52 -1.41 8.76 -12.20
CA LEU A 52 -0.66 8.99 -10.98
C LEU A 52 -1.28 8.24 -9.80
N CYS A 53 -0.43 7.74 -8.92
CA CYS A 53 -0.84 7.11 -7.67
C CYS A 53 -1.72 8.06 -6.85
N ILE A 54 -2.95 7.64 -6.53
CA ILE A 54 -3.91 8.45 -5.77
C ILE A 54 -3.47 8.71 -4.33
N GLY A 55 -2.50 7.95 -3.82
CA GLY A 55 -1.98 8.08 -2.45
C GLY A 55 -0.88 9.13 -2.30
N CYS A 56 0.04 9.25 -3.27
CA CYS A 56 1.15 10.22 -3.19
C CYS A 56 1.09 11.32 -4.25
N MET A 57 0.34 11.13 -5.34
CA MET A 57 0.27 12.02 -6.50
C MET A 57 1.63 12.38 -7.13
N GLN A 58 2.66 11.55 -6.93
CA GLN A 58 4.04 11.83 -7.35
C GLN A 58 4.56 10.88 -8.41
N THR A 59 4.13 9.62 -8.38
CA THR A 59 4.60 8.58 -9.30
C THR A 59 3.41 7.89 -9.96
N PRO A 60 3.56 7.33 -11.17
CA PRO A 60 2.55 6.48 -11.76
C PRO A 60 2.14 5.34 -10.83
N ALA A 61 0.88 4.93 -10.91
CA ALA A 61 0.40 3.72 -10.29
C ALA A 61 1.15 2.52 -10.89
N ASN A 62 1.74 1.68 -10.05
CA ASN A 62 2.56 0.55 -10.49
C ASN A 62 2.29 -0.72 -9.68
N VAL A 63 1.11 -0.81 -9.06
CA VAL A 63 0.67 -2.00 -8.33
C VAL A 63 -0.77 -2.38 -8.67
N LYS A 64 -1.00 -3.68 -8.87
CA LYS A 64 -2.31 -4.29 -9.04
C LYS A 64 -2.48 -5.38 -7.99
N LEU A 65 -3.68 -5.48 -7.43
CA LEU A 65 -4.06 -6.63 -6.60
C LEU A 65 -4.70 -7.69 -7.49
N GLN A 66 -4.16 -8.90 -7.45
CA GLN A 66 -4.66 -10.09 -8.15
C GLN A 66 -4.53 -11.30 -7.23
N LYS A 67 -5.58 -12.11 -7.12
CA LYS A 67 -5.54 -13.29 -6.26
C LYS A 67 -4.60 -14.33 -6.88
N TYR A 68 -3.41 -14.47 -6.30
CA TYR A 68 -2.42 -15.48 -6.67
C TYR A 68 -2.12 -16.44 -5.53
N CYS A 69 -2.51 -16.11 -4.29
CA CYS A 69 -2.37 -17.05 -3.19
C CYS A 69 -3.38 -18.20 -3.27
N ASP A 70 -2.90 -19.40 -2.94
CA ASP A 70 -3.73 -20.57 -2.62
C ASP A 70 -4.14 -20.54 -1.15
N ASP A 71 -4.83 -19.46 -0.77
CA ASP A 71 -5.32 -19.27 0.58
C ASP A 71 -6.56 -20.14 0.84
N LEU A 72 -6.33 -21.30 1.46
CA LEU A 72 -7.36 -22.26 1.89
C LEU A 72 -7.77 -22.06 3.36
N THR A 73 -7.58 -20.86 3.93
CA THR A 73 -7.99 -20.57 5.32
C THR A 73 -9.47 -20.82 5.58
N VAL A 74 -9.79 -21.05 6.85
CA VAL A 74 -11.15 -21.33 7.36
C VAL A 74 -12.15 -20.28 6.85
N GLN A 75 -13.39 -20.72 6.59
CA GLN A 75 -14.49 -19.89 6.05
C GLN A 75 -14.52 -18.48 6.65
N GLY A 76 -14.29 -17.47 5.82
CA GLY A 76 -14.43 -16.04 6.15
C GLY A 76 -13.15 -15.23 6.23
N ASP A 77 -11.97 -15.87 6.32
CA ASP A 77 -10.68 -15.17 6.37
C ASP A 77 -9.91 -15.17 5.03
N SER A 78 -10.35 -15.97 4.05
CA SER A 78 -9.65 -16.16 2.78
C SER A 78 -9.52 -14.88 1.94
N CYS A 79 -8.38 -14.71 1.27
CA CYS A 79 -8.20 -13.68 0.24
C CYS A 79 -9.24 -13.80 -0.88
N THR A 80 -9.71 -12.67 -1.38
CA THR A 80 -10.75 -12.57 -2.41
C THR A 80 -10.28 -11.80 -3.64
N THR A 81 -10.88 -12.08 -4.79
CA THR A 81 -10.49 -11.45 -6.06
C THR A 81 -10.75 -9.94 -6.06
N CYS A 82 -9.75 -9.17 -6.51
CA CYS A 82 -9.83 -7.72 -6.67
C CYS A 82 -9.87 -7.31 -8.15
N SER A 83 -10.96 -6.66 -8.57
CA SER A 83 -11.16 -6.18 -9.96
C SER A 83 -10.91 -4.68 -10.16
N CYS A 84 -10.38 -3.97 -9.16
CA CYS A 84 -10.06 -2.54 -9.28
C CYS A 84 -8.88 -2.29 -10.22
N ARG A 85 -8.88 -1.15 -10.93
CA ARG A 85 -7.74 -0.70 -11.75
C ARG A 85 -6.49 -0.42 -10.89
N PRO A 86 -5.27 -0.48 -11.48
CA PRO A 86 -4.06 0.02 -10.82
C PRO A 86 -4.17 1.53 -10.55
N LEU A 87 -4.26 1.92 -9.29
CA LEU A 87 -4.37 3.34 -8.88
C LEU A 87 -3.36 3.73 -7.81
N TRP A 88 -2.52 2.79 -7.37
CA TRP A 88 -1.57 2.98 -6.29
C TRP A 88 -0.15 2.66 -6.76
N CYS A 89 0.83 3.31 -6.17
CA CYS A 89 2.22 2.88 -6.28
C CYS A 89 2.57 1.88 -5.18
N LEU A 90 3.62 1.10 -5.42
CA LEU A 90 4.07 0.02 -4.55
C LEU A 90 4.35 0.52 -3.11
N THR A 91 4.99 1.68 -2.97
CA THR A 91 5.29 2.27 -1.66
C THR A 91 4.01 2.66 -0.90
N CYS A 92 3.04 3.29 -1.56
CA CYS A 92 1.79 3.67 -0.92
C CYS A 92 0.94 2.45 -0.57
N MET A 93 0.95 1.41 -1.41
CA MET A 93 0.30 0.15 -1.09
C MET A 93 0.97 -0.56 0.10
N GLY A 94 2.29 -0.56 0.19
CA GLY A 94 3.01 -1.08 1.37
C GLY A 94 2.66 -0.32 2.65
N LYS A 95 2.59 1.02 2.59
CA LYS A 95 2.16 1.84 3.74
C LYS A 95 0.72 1.54 4.15
N TRP A 96 -0.17 1.38 3.17
CA TRP A 96 -1.54 0.96 3.41
C TRP A 96 -1.61 -0.42 4.06
N PHE A 97 -0.84 -1.37 3.54
CA PHE A 97 -0.78 -2.71 4.12
C PHE A 97 -0.33 -2.66 5.58
N ALA A 98 0.77 -1.96 5.88
CA ALA A 98 1.32 -1.81 7.22
C ALA A 98 0.31 -1.18 8.20
N SER A 99 -0.45 -0.17 7.77
CA SER A 99 -1.43 0.51 8.63
C SER A 99 -2.64 -0.35 8.99
N ARG A 100 -2.85 -1.47 8.28
CA ARG A 100 -3.89 -2.46 8.57
C ARG A 100 -3.42 -3.59 9.48
N GLN A 101 -2.15 -3.61 9.87
CA GLN A 101 -1.59 -4.66 10.71
C GLN A 101 -1.62 -4.31 12.20
N ASP A 102 -1.52 -5.35 13.04
CA ASP A 102 -1.40 -5.19 14.48
C ASP A 102 -0.03 -4.58 14.85
N GLN A 103 -0.05 -3.35 15.35
CA GLN A 103 1.18 -2.62 15.67
C GLN A 103 1.94 -3.21 16.87
N ASN A 104 1.29 -4.04 17.69
CA ASN A 104 1.92 -4.75 18.80
C ASN A 104 2.64 -6.03 18.35
N HIS A 105 2.32 -6.55 17.16
CA HIS A 105 2.83 -7.81 16.62
C HIS A 105 3.49 -7.64 15.22
N PRO A 106 4.55 -6.82 15.10
CA PRO A 106 5.22 -6.53 13.83
C PRO A 106 5.80 -7.76 13.11
N GLU A 107 6.16 -8.79 13.86
CA GLU A 107 6.64 -10.07 13.34
C GLU A 107 5.63 -10.79 12.45
N THR A 108 4.34 -10.50 12.62
CA THR A 108 3.25 -11.14 11.86
C THR A 108 2.89 -10.40 10.57
N TRP A 109 3.37 -9.17 10.38
CA TRP A 109 2.88 -8.29 9.31
C TRP A 109 3.01 -8.94 7.93
N MET A 110 4.16 -9.55 7.63
CA MET A 110 4.41 -10.15 6.31
C MET A 110 3.44 -11.31 5.97
N SER A 111 2.99 -12.05 6.99
CA SER A 111 2.07 -13.19 6.84
C SER A 111 0.59 -12.81 6.96
N SER A 112 0.30 -11.59 7.39
CA SER A 112 -1.06 -11.11 7.61
C SER A 112 -1.73 -10.64 6.32
N LYS A 113 -2.99 -10.20 6.44
CA LYS A 113 -3.83 -9.77 5.33
C LYS A 113 -4.21 -8.30 5.49
N ALA A 114 -4.59 -7.68 4.39
CA ALA A 114 -5.17 -6.34 4.36
C ALA A 114 -6.40 -6.31 3.45
N THR A 115 -7.10 -5.18 3.40
CA THR A 115 -8.24 -4.97 2.51
C THR A 115 -7.90 -3.94 1.44
N CYS A 116 -8.33 -4.16 0.20
CA CYS A 116 -8.14 -3.21 -0.88
C CYS A 116 -8.72 -1.84 -0.48
N PRO A 117 -7.98 -0.72 -0.66
CA PRO A 117 -8.46 0.62 -0.29
C PRO A 117 -9.72 1.06 -1.06
N LEU A 118 -10.06 0.38 -2.17
CA LEU A 118 -11.16 0.74 -3.05
C LEU A 118 -12.37 -0.18 -2.87
N CYS A 119 -12.22 -1.49 -3.11
CA CYS A 119 -13.33 -2.45 -3.05
C CYS A 119 -13.36 -3.32 -1.78
N ARG A 120 -12.40 -3.14 -0.86
CA ARG A 120 -12.27 -3.90 0.39
C ARG A 120 -12.06 -5.42 0.24
N SER A 121 -11.78 -5.93 -0.97
CA SER A 121 -11.34 -7.31 -1.17
C SER A 121 -10.14 -7.63 -0.25
N ARG A 122 -10.17 -8.80 0.38
CA ARG A 122 -9.07 -9.24 1.25
C ARG A 122 -7.92 -9.70 0.38
N PHE A 123 -6.70 -9.31 0.73
CA PHE A 123 -5.51 -9.71 -0.01
C PHE A 123 -4.34 -9.91 0.96
N CYS A 124 -3.41 -10.79 0.58
CA CYS A 124 -2.15 -11.01 1.29
C CYS A 124 -0.98 -10.51 0.44
N MET A 125 0.24 -10.62 0.95
CA MET A 125 1.43 -10.13 0.25
C MET A 125 1.65 -10.80 -1.12
N LEU A 126 1.22 -12.05 -1.29
CA LEU A 126 1.35 -12.80 -2.54
C LEU A 126 0.38 -12.32 -3.63
N ASP A 127 -0.68 -11.61 -3.25
CA ASP A 127 -1.68 -11.08 -4.18
C ASP A 127 -1.30 -9.71 -4.77
N VAL A 128 -0.14 -9.19 -4.39
CA VAL A 128 0.34 -7.88 -4.82
C VAL A 128 1.27 -8.06 -6.02
N SER A 129 0.90 -7.48 -7.15
CA SER A 129 1.65 -7.57 -8.40
C SER A 129 2.15 -6.20 -8.85
N GLN A 130 3.42 -6.13 -9.24
CA GLN A 130 3.92 -4.95 -9.94
C GLN A 130 3.26 -4.86 -11.31
N VAL A 131 2.98 -3.64 -11.77
CA VAL A 131 2.43 -3.41 -13.10
C VAL A 131 3.55 -3.11 -14.08
N GLN A 132 3.50 -3.78 -15.23
CA GLN A 132 4.38 -3.54 -16.36
C GLN A 132 3.54 -3.13 -17.57
N PRO A 133 3.76 -1.92 -18.13
CA PRO A 133 3.21 -1.56 -19.42
C PRO A 133 3.76 -2.48 -20.52
N MET A 134 2.89 -2.91 -21.43
CA MET A 134 3.27 -3.69 -22.62
C MET A 134 3.91 -2.81 -23.70
#